data_AF-A0ABD6XPS9-F1
#
_entry.id   AF-A0ABD6XPS9-F1
#
_cell.length_a   1.000
_cell.length_b   1.000
_cell.length_c   1.000
_cell.angle_alpha   90.00
_cell.angle_beta   90.00
_cell.angle_gamma   90.00
#
_symmetry.space_group_name_H-M   'P 1'
#
loop_
_entity.id
_entity.type
_entity.pdbx_description
1 polymer ?
#
loop_
_entity_poly.entity_id
_entity_poly.type
_entity_poly.pdbx_seq_one_letter_code
_entity_poly.pdbx_strand_id
1 'polypeptide(L)'
;MVNNTELNILKLLASRNDVNWNWYNLDRAMSKRKMDGVGNVARLIRGLSEAGLVDIIPRTPAGMDHYQISEQGSRLLEELDHQDLIQTDSS
;
A
#
# COMPACT_ATOMS: atom_id res chain seq x y z
N MET A 1 8.04 7.65 9.68
CA MET A 1 8.82 6.74 8.82
C MET A 1 7.97 5.51 8.60
N VAL A 2 7.70 5.17 7.35
CA VAL A 2 6.89 3.99 6.97
C VAL A 2 7.72 2.74 7.26
N ASN A 3 7.12 1.72 7.89
CA ASN A 3 7.83 0.45 8.13
C ASN A 3 7.77 -0.48 6.91
N ASN A 4 8.54 -1.57 6.91
CA ASN A 4 8.59 -2.52 5.79
C ASN A 4 7.22 -3.12 5.44
N THR A 5 6.37 -3.38 6.43
CA THR A 5 5.02 -3.91 6.18
C THR A 5 4.16 -2.90 5.44
N GLU A 6 4.15 -1.65 5.90
CA GLU A 6 3.42 -0.55 5.29
C GLU A 6 3.96 -0.22 3.89
N LEU A 7 5.28 -0.24 3.71
CA LEU A 7 5.92 -0.04 2.40
C LEU A 7 5.51 -1.14 1.41
N ASN A 8 5.49 -2.40 1.84
CA ASN A 8 5.05 -3.50 0.98
C ASN A 8 3.56 -3.40 0.63
N ILE A 9 2.72 -2.84 1.51
CA ILE A 9 1.32 -2.53 1.20
C ILE A 9 1.25 -1.45 0.12
N LEU A 10 2.03 -0.37 0.22
CA LEU A 10 2.09 0.68 -0.82
C LEU A 10 2.49 0.10 -2.18
N LYS A 11 3.58 -0.70 -2.21
CA LYS A 11 4.03 -1.39 -3.44
C LYS A 11 2.93 -2.30 -4.01
N LEU A 12 2.18 -2.97 -3.15
CA LEU A 12 1.07 -3.84 -3.58
C LEU A 12 -0.08 -3.04 -4.18
N LEU A 13 -0.53 -1.96 -3.53
CA LEU A 13 -1.57 -1.09 -4.06
C LEU A 13 -1.16 -0.49 -5.42
N ALA A 14 0.09 -0.04 -5.55
CA ALA A 14 0.63 0.51 -6.79
C ALA A 14 0.78 -0.53 -7.92
N SER A 15 0.99 -1.82 -7.58
CA SER A 15 1.28 -2.85 -8.58
C SER A 15 0.13 -3.14 -9.54
N ARG A 16 -1.12 -2.84 -9.16
CA ARG A 16 -2.33 -3.14 -9.93
C ARG A 16 -3.39 -2.05 -9.75
N ASN A 17 -3.54 -1.21 -10.77
CA ASN A 17 -4.58 -0.17 -10.84
C ASN A 17 -5.95 -0.70 -11.30
N ASP A 18 -6.02 -1.92 -11.81
CA ASP A 18 -7.24 -2.60 -12.27
C ASP A 18 -8.02 -3.28 -11.14
N VAL A 19 -7.50 -3.24 -9.91
CA VAL A 19 -8.10 -3.88 -8.74
C VAL A 19 -8.72 -2.84 -7.83
N ASN A 20 -10.01 -3.04 -7.53
CA ASN A 20 -10.65 -2.38 -6.40
C ASN A 20 -10.20 -3.07 -5.10
N TRP A 21 -9.05 -2.66 -4.56
CA TRP A 21 -8.51 -3.21 -3.33
C TRP A 21 -9.46 -2.91 -2.17
N ASN A 22 -9.86 -3.92 -1.41
CA ASN A 22 -10.54 -3.79 -0.13
C ASN A 22 -9.77 -4.61 0.92
N TRP A 23 -10.16 -4.54 2.18
CA TRP A 23 -9.46 -5.27 3.24
C TRP A 23 -9.30 -6.76 2.93
N TYR A 24 -10.33 -7.40 2.37
CA TYR A 24 -10.36 -8.84 2.14
C TYR A 24 -9.41 -9.27 1.02
N ASN A 25 -9.49 -8.63 -0.16
CA ASN A 25 -8.64 -9.02 -1.28
C ASN A 25 -7.19 -8.59 -1.08
N LEU A 26 -6.94 -7.51 -0.33
CA LEU A 26 -5.61 -7.07 0.06
C LEU A 26 -5.00 -8.04 1.09
N ASP A 27 -5.74 -8.43 2.13
CA ASP A 27 -5.28 -9.41 3.12
C ASP A 27 -4.95 -10.76 2.49
N ARG A 28 -5.81 -11.23 1.57
CA ARG A 28 -5.54 -12.45 0.80
C ARG A 28 -4.29 -12.33 -0.06
N ALA A 29 -4.06 -11.17 -0.66
CA ALA A 29 -2.89 -10.92 -1.50
C ALA A 29 -1.59 -10.82 -0.67
N MET A 30 -1.67 -10.29 0.54
CA MET A 30 -0.58 -10.28 1.53
C MET A 30 -0.26 -11.69 2.01
N SER A 31 -1.29 -12.48 2.37
CA SER A 31 -1.14 -13.88 2.79
C SER A 31 -0.46 -14.74 1.71
N LYS A 32 -0.90 -14.63 0.45
CA LYS A 32 -0.28 -15.34 -0.68
C LYS A 32 1.19 -15.00 -0.88
N ARG A 33 1.59 -13.76 -0.57
CA ARG A 33 2.98 -13.28 -0.68
C ARG A 33 3.79 -13.49 0.60
N LYS A 34 3.21 -14.13 1.62
CA LYS A 34 3.84 -14.32 2.95
C LYS A 34 4.32 -12.99 3.56
N MET A 35 3.54 -11.93 3.36
CA MET A 35 3.83 -10.61 3.93
C MET A 35 3.43 -10.57 5.41
N ASP A 36 4.16 -9.79 6.20
CA ASP A 36 3.76 -9.44 7.56
C ASP A 36 2.46 -8.64 7.57
N GLY A 37 1.76 -8.62 8.71
CA GLY A 37 0.57 -7.78 8.91
C GLY A 37 -0.76 -8.35 8.40
N VAL A 38 -0.78 -9.61 7.92
CA VAL A 38 -2.01 -10.36 7.64
C VAL A 38 -2.92 -10.36 8.88
N GLY A 39 -4.22 -10.19 8.67
CA GLY A 39 -5.25 -10.02 9.70
C GLY A 39 -5.34 -8.59 10.26
N ASN A 40 -4.39 -7.70 9.95
CA ASN A 40 -4.34 -6.33 10.48
C ASN A 40 -4.48 -5.24 9.40
N VAL A 41 -4.93 -5.60 8.19
CA VAL A 41 -4.97 -4.71 7.02
C VAL A 41 -5.70 -3.40 7.29
N ALA A 42 -6.89 -3.45 7.90
CA ALA A 42 -7.67 -2.24 8.16
C ALA A 42 -6.93 -1.25 9.07
N ARG A 43 -6.22 -1.74 10.10
CA ARG A 43 -5.40 -0.91 11.00
C ARG A 43 -4.21 -0.30 10.27
N LEU A 44 -3.53 -1.08 9.43
CA LEU A 44 -2.36 -0.63 8.67
C LEU A 44 -2.75 0.41 7.61
N ILE A 45 -3.84 0.18 6.89
CA ILE A 45 -4.38 1.12 5.90
C ILE A 45 -4.83 2.43 6.57
N ARG A 46 -5.45 2.35 7.75
CA ARG A 46 -5.80 3.56 8.51
C ARG A 46 -4.55 4.39 8.84
N GLY A 47 -3.49 3.75 9.35
CA GLY A 47 -2.23 4.46 9.64
C GLY A 47 -1.60 5.08 8.40
N LEU A 48 -1.59 4.36 7.28
CA LEU A 48 -1.13 4.86 5.98
C LEU A 48 -1.98 6.04 5.47
N SER A 49 -3.29 6.01 5.69
CA SER A 49 -4.19 7.09 5.30
C SER A 49 -4.03 8.33 6.17
N GLU A 50 -3.87 8.15 7.49
CA GLU A 50 -3.52 9.24 8.42
C GLU A 50 -2.16 9.88 8.06
N ALA A 51 -1.23 9.11 7.50
CA ALA A 51 0.04 9.60 6.98
C ALA A 51 -0.06 10.25 5.58
N GLY A 52 -1.25 10.26 4.95
CA GLY A 52 -1.46 10.84 3.62
C GLY A 52 -0.98 9.96 2.46
N LEU A 53 -0.69 8.68 2.69
CA LEU A 53 -0.09 7.78 1.69
C LEU A 53 -1.11 6.89 0.97
N VAL A 54 -2.28 6.68 1.56
CA VAL A 54 -3.37 5.86 0.99
C VAL A 54 -4.70 6.59 1.12
N ASP A 55 -5.48 6.57 0.05
CA ASP A 55 -6.85 7.05 0.02
C ASP A 55 -7.82 5.91 0.34
N ILE A 56 -8.74 6.17 1.28
CA ILE A 56 -9.87 5.26 1.59
C ILE A 56 -11.10 5.83 0.88
N ILE A 57 -11.60 5.10 -0.10
CA ILE A 57 -12.74 5.49 -0.93
C ILE A 57 -13.98 4.78 -0.37
N PRO A 58 -14.92 5.51 0.27
CA PRO A 58 -16.08 4.90 0.88
C PRO A 58 -17.02 4.28 -0.14
N ARG A 59 -17.56 3.09 0.15
CA ARG A 59 -18.60 2.49 -0.70
C ARG A 59 -19.99 2.70 -0.08
N THR A 60 -20.61 3.82 -0.42
CA THR A 60 -21.98 4.17 0.03
C THR A 60 -23.04 3.84 -1.03
N PRO A 61 -24.23 3.35 -0.67
CA PRO A 61 -24.73 3.08 0.69
C PRO A 61 -24.40 1.67 1.21
N ALA A 62 -23.76 0.79 0.42
CA ALA A 62 -23.43 -0.57 0.84
C ALA A 62 -22.16 -1.13 0.19
N GLY A 63 -21.35 -1.84 0.98
CA GLY A 63 -20.17 -2.57 0.53
C GLY A 63 -18.94 -2.29 1.39
N MET A 64 -17.80 -2.81 0.97
CA MET A 64 -16.51 -2.54 1.60
C MET A 64 -15.87 -1.32 0.95
N ASP A 65 -15.24 -0.48 1.76
CA ASP A 65 -14.41 0.62 1.28
C ASP A 65 -13.27 0.08 0.40
N HIS A 66 -12.85 0.91 -0.55
CA HIS A 66 -11.72 0.62 -1.41
C HIS A 66 -10.50 1.43 -1.02
N TYR A 67 -9.32 0.89 -1.29
CA TYR A 67 -8.05 1.51 -0.98
C TYR A 67 -7.29 1.79 -2.27
N GLN A 68 -6.74 2.99 -2.38
CA GLN A 68 -5.87 3.36 -3.48
C GLN A 68 -4.61 4.04 -2.92
N ILE A 69 -3.48 3.84 -3.59
CA ILE A 69 -2.30 4.62 -3.26
C ILE A 69 -2.59 6.09 -3.63
N SER A 70 -2.25 7.00 -2.73
CA SER A 70 -2.36 8.44 -3.00
C SER A 70 -1.21 8.91 -3.90
N GLU A 71 -1.31 10.14 -4.40
CA GLU A 71 -0.19 10.77 -5.11
C GLU A 71 1.09 10.85 -4.26
N GLN A 72 0.96 11.18 -2.97
CA GLN A 72 2.12 11.24 -2.07
C GLN A 72 2.72 9.85 -1.82
N GLY A 73 1.88 8.82 -1.71
CA GLY A 73 2.33 7.44 -1.61
C GLY A 73 3.12 7.00 -2.85
N SER A 74 2.66 7.36 -4.05
CA SER A 74 3.37 7.07 -5.31
C SER A 74 4.72 7.76 -5.38
N ARG A 75 4.80 9.06 -5.04
CA ARG A 75 6.07 9.80 -5.01
C ARG A 75 7.08 9.19 -4.03
N LEU A 76 6.61 8.75 -2.85
CA LEU A 76 7.48 8.06 -1.90
C LEU A 76 8.09 6.78 -2.50
N LEU A 77 7.32 6.00 -3.27
CA LEU A 77 7.85 4.81 -3.93
C LEU A 77 8.89 5.17 -5.01
N GLU A 78 8.62 6.20 -5.82
CA GLU A 78 9.56 6.70 -6.84
C GLU A 78 10.89 7.17 -6.22
N GLU A 79 10.83 7.91 -5.10
CA GLU A 79 12.01 8.38 -4.38
C GLU A 79 12.86 7.22 -3.84
N LEU A 80 12.23 6.17 -3.31
CA LEU A 80 12.93 4.99 -2.80
C LEU A 80 13.55 4.17 -3.93
N ASP A 81 12.82 3.94 -5.03
CA ASP A 81 13.34 3.23 -6.20
C ASP A 81 14.54 3.97 -6.82
N HIS A 82 14.52 5.31 -6.85
CA HIS A 82 15.66 6.11 -7.29
C HIS A 82 16.88 6.01 -6.35
N GLN A 83 16.68 5.94 -5.03
CA GLN A 83 17.78 5.76 -4.09
C GLN A 83 18.45 4.39 -4.22
N ASP A 84 17.66 3.34 -4.48
CA ASP A 84 18.18 1.98 -4.71
C ASP A 84 19.03 1.92 -5.99
N LEU A 85 18.61 2.60 -7.07
CA LEU A 85 19.35 2.68 -8.34
C LEU A 85 20.71 3.39 -8.19
N ILE A 86 20.75 4.49 -7.46
CA ILE A 86 22.00 5.26 -7.23
C ILE A 86 23.04 4.43 -6.46
N GLN A 87 22.60 3.57 -5.53
CA GLN A 87 23.50 2.69 -4.77
C GLN A 87 24.04 1.53 -5.61
N THR A 88 23.26 1.00 -6.55
CA THR A 88 23.71 -0.07 -7.46
C THR A 88 24.69 0.39 -8.53
N ASP A 89 24.60 1.64 -9.00
CA ASP A 89 25.51 2.20 -10.00
C ASP A 89 26.86 2.67 -9.41
N SER A 90 26.97 2.71 -8.07
CA SER A 90 28.17 3.16 -7.36
C SER A 90 29.05 2.01 -6.84
N SER A 91 28.75 0.76 -7.22
CA SER A 91 29.43 -0.48 -6.75
C SER A 91 30.21 -1.20 -7.83
#